data_AF-A0A0W0XS65-F1
#
_entry.id   AF-A0A0W0XS65-F1
#
_cell.length_a   1.000
_cell.length_b   1.000
_cell.length_c   1.000
_cell.angle_alpha   90.00
_cell.angle_beta   90.00
_cell.angle_gamma   90.00
#
_symmetry.space_group_name_H-M   'P 1'
#
loop_
_entity.id
_entity.type
_entity.pdbx_description
1 polymer ?
#
loop_
_entity_poly.entity_id
_entity_poly.type
_entity_poly.pdbx_seq_one_letter_code
_entity_poly.pdbx_strand_id
1 'polypeptide(L)'
;MKKILLLTACCLIACTGYAAMTTCPDPNTTSLQWGEPPAPWVVNPYSPHKPQGEANTAFVRANLLVAGLGRGVVCTYKNSLGEYSIWWQVLVKIPSRNDYRWIDTLGGFVCTQSLTDCEFSAAS
;
A
#
# COMPACT_ATOMS: atom_id res chain seq x y z
N MET A 1 -13.36 -8.84 -42.14
CA MET A 1 -13.89 -9.53 -40.93
C MET A 1 -12.78 -10.00 -39.97
N LYS A 2 -11.83 -10.87 -40.38
CA LYS A 2 -10.70 -11.32 -39.52
C LYS A 2 -9.88 -10.19 -38.87
N LYS A 3 -9.57 -9.12 -39.62
CA LYS A 3 -8.79 -7.98 -39.10
C LYS A 3 -9.51 -7.19 -38.00
N ILE A 4 -10.83 -7.06 -38.10
CA ILE A 4 -11.67 -6.38 -37.09
C ILE A 4 -11.72 -7.22 -35.82
N LEU A 5 -11.87 -8.54 -35.95
CA LEU A 5 -11.87 -9.49 -34.83
C LEU A 5 -10.53 -9.48 -34.06
N LEU A 6 -9.40 -9.40 -34.78
CA LEU A 6 -8.06 -9.29 -34.20
C LEU A 6 -7.84 -7.97 -33.45
N LEU A 7 -8.33 -6.85 -34.00
CA LEU A 7 -8.27 -5.54 -33.34
C LEU A 7 -9.15 -5.47 -32.07
N THR A 8 -10.33 -6.09 -32.09
CA THR A 8 -11.20 -6.15 -30.89
C THR A 8 -10.60 -7.04 -29.80
N ALA A 9 -10.01 -8.18 -30.17
CA ALA A 9 -9.35 -9.07 -29.22
C ALA A 9 -8.11 -8.41 -28.57
N CYS A 10 -7.31 -7.67 -29.32
CA CYS A 10 -6.12 -6.97 -28.80
C CYS A 10 -6.51 -5.85 -27.82
N CYS A 11 -7.60 -5.13 -28.11
CA CYS A 11 -8.12 -4.07 -27.23
C CYS A 11 -8.64 -4.62 -25.89
N LEU A 12 -9.31 -5.79 -25.91
CA LEU A 12 -9.82 -6.44 -24.70
C LEU A 12 -8.70 -6.92 -23.76
N ILE A 13 -7.56 -7.36 -24.29
CA ILE A 13 -6.42 -7.80 -23.48
C ILE A 13 -5.72 -6.59 -22.83
N ALA A 14 -5.62 -5.46 -23.54
CA ALA A 14 -4.99 -4.24 -23.04
C ALA A 14 -5.75 -3.59 -21.87
N CYS A 15 -7.04 -3.89 -21.67
CA CYS A 15 -7.84 -3.37 -20.57
C CYS A 15 -7.84 -4.25 -19.31
N THR A 16 -7.07 -5.35 -19.27
CA THR A 16 -6.96 -6.19 -18.08
C THR A 16 -5.94 -5.61 -17.08
N GLY A 17 -6.22 -4.42 -16.56
CA GLY A 17 -5.56 -3.92 -15.35
C GLY A 17 -6.02 -4.76 -14.16
N TYR A 18 -5.23 -5.74 -13.76
CA TYR A 18 -5.53 -6.58 -12.60
C TYR A 18 -5.21 -5.81 -11.33
N ALA A 19 -6.24 -5.39 -10.58
CA ALA A 19 -6.00 -4.88 -9.24
C ALA A 19 -5.56 -6.05 -8.34
N ALA A 20 -4.29 -6.07 -7.95
CA ALA A 20 -3.75 -7.10 -7.06
C ALA A 20 -4.05 -6.76 -5.60
N MET A 21 -4.40 -7.77 -4.80
CA MET A 21 -4.36 -7.65 -3.34
C MET A 21 -2.89 -7.64 -2.91
N THR A 22 -2.54 -6.69 -2.07
CA THR A 22 -1.17 -6.46 -1.61
C THR A 22 -1.18 -6.00 -0.15
N THR A 23 -0.03 -6.06 0.49
CA THR A 23 0.18 -5.67 1.89
C THR A 23 1.33 -4.66 1.99
N CYS A 24 1.50 -4.09 3.18
CA CYS A 24 2.70 -3.32 3.49
C CYS A 24 3.96 -4.19 3.36
N PRO A 25 5.10 -3.64 2.89
CA PRO A 25 6.36 -4.37 2.85
C PRO A 25 6.76 -4.90 4.23
N ASP A 26 7.07 -6.18 4.33
CA ASP A 26 7.50 -6.78 5.58
C ASP A 26 8.93 -6.31 5.92
N PRO A 27 9.16 -5.71 7.11
CA PRO A 27 10.45 -5.19 7.50
C PRO A 27 11.54 -6.27 7.59
N ASN A 28 11.17 -7.55 7.73
CA ASN A 28 12.11 -8.66 7.89
C ASN A 28 12.47 -9.37 6.59
N THR A 29 11.68 -9.18 5.53
CA THR A 29 11.85 -9.94 4.27
C THR A 29 12.06 -9.04 3.05
N THR A 30 11.86 -7.73 3.19
CA THR A 30 12.05 -6.75 2.11
C THR A 30 13.27 -5.87 2.34
N SER A 31 13.55 -4.94 1.42
CA SER A 31 14.69 -4.02 1.54
C SER A 31 14.61 -3.06 2.74
N LEU A 32 13.47 -3.02 3.42
CA LEU A 32 13.32 -2.31 4.69
C LEU A 32 14.28 -2.81 5.77
N GLN A 33 14.73 -4.07 5.72
CA GLN A 33 15.74 -4.56 6.65
C GLN A 33 17.09 -3.83 6.55
N TRP A 34 17.33 -3.11 5.45
CA TRP A 34 18.48 -2.23 5.24
C TRP A 34 18.12 -0.74 5.31
N GLY A 35 16.88 -0.40 5.69
CA GLY A 35 16.39 0.97 5.76
C GLY A 35 16.02 1.56 4.40
N GLU A 36 15.86 0.73 3.38
CA GLU A 36 15.55 1.16 2.02
C GLU A 36 14.10 0.77 1.66
N PRO A 37 13.19 1.73 1.42
CA PRO A 37 11.85 1.43 0.94
C PRO A 37 11.91 0.67 -0.41
N PRO A 38 11.29 -0.51 -0.52
CA PRO A 38 11.25 -1.23 -1.79
C PRO A 38 10.34 -0.49 -2.78
N ALA A 39 10.70 -0.46 -4.06
CA ALA A 39 9.80 0.08 -5.08
C ALA A 39 8.43 -0.64 -5.05
N PRO A 40 7.30 0.06 -5.24
CA PRO A 40 7.13 1.48 -5.57
C PRO A 40 7.02 2.41 -4.35
N TRP A 41 7.31 1.91 -3.15
CA TRP A 41 7.24 2.69 -1.92
C TRP A 41 8.37 3.69 -1.85
N VAL A 42 8.07 4.85 -1.27
CA VAL A 42 9.08 5.89 -1.01
C VAL A 42 8.99 6.37 0.43
N VAL A 43 10.04 7.04 0.90
CA VAL A 43 10.05 7.63 2.24
C VAL A 43 8.91 8.64 2.37
N ASN A 44 8.11 8.54 3.42
CA ASN A 44 7.09 9.54 3.72
C ASN A 44 7.78 10.81 4.27
N PRO A 45 7.70 11.97 3.58
CA PRO A 45 8.34 13.21 4.03
C PRO A 45 7.77 13.74 5.36
N TYR A 46 6.59 13.27 5.76
CA TYR A 46 5.93 13.65 7.01
C TYR A 46 6.22 12.66 8.16
N SER A 47 7.06 11.66 7.92
CA SER A 47 7.46 10.70 8.94
C SER A 47 8.37 11.36 10.00
N PRO A 48 8.15 11.13 11.31
CA PRO A 48 9.02 11.66 12.37
C PRO A 48 10.47 11.18 12.25
N HIS A 49 10.65 9.94 11.80
CA HIS A 49 11.95 9.31 11.59
C HIS A 49 12.06 8.75 10.17
N LYS A 50 13.29 8.57 9.68
CA LYS A 50 13.55 7.87 8.41
C LYS A 50 13.59 6.36 8.64
N PRO A 51 13.22 5.54 7.64
CA PRO A 51 13.43 4.09 7.70
C PRO A 51 14.88 3.78 8.11
N GLN A 52 15.04 2.85 9.05
CA GLN A 52 16.33 2.33 9.47
C GLN A 52 16.31 0.82 9.27
N GLY A 53 17.41 0.28 8.78
CA GLY A 53 17.63 -1.17 8.74
C GLY A 53 17.94 -1.68 10.13
N GLU A 54 16.90 -1.92 10.93
CA GLU A 54 17.04 -2.38 12.31
C GLU A 54 16.30 -3.70 12.52
N ALA A 55 16.99 -4.65 13.14
CA ALA A 55 16.37 -5.89 13.60
C ALA A 55 15.22 -5.60 14.57
N ASN A 56 14.17 -6.42 14.55
CA ASN A 56 12.96 -6.24 15.36
C ASN A 56 12.11 -5.01 15.02
N THR A 57 12.33 -4.40 13.85
CA THR A 57 11.37 -3.43 13.30
C THR A 57 10.01 -4.13 13.12
N ALA A 58 8.97 -3.57 13.71
CA ALA A 58 7.63 -4.16 13.70
C ALA A 58 6.65 -3.29 12.90
N PHE A 59 5.77 -3.95 12.14
CA PHE A 59 4.61 -3.29 11.53
C PHE A 59 3.65 -2.80 12.63
N VAL A 60 3.14 -1.57 12.47
CA VAL A 60 2.21 -0.94 13.42
C VAL A 60 0.82 -0.77 12.80
N ARG A 61 0.75 -0.19 11.59
CA ARG A 61 -0.50 0.07 10.90
C ARG A 61 -0.32 0.38 9.42
N ALA A 62 -1.40 0.15 8.68
CA ALA A 62 -1.60 0.65 7.33
C ALA A 62 -2.70 1.71 7.32
N ASN A 63 -2.50 2.78 6.57
CA ASN A 63 -3.50 3.83 6.34
C ASN A 63 -3.80 3.92 4.85
N LEU A 64 -5.07 3.85 4.46
CA LEU A 64 -5.53 4.22 3.13
C LEU A 64 -5.93 5.69 3.15
N LEU A 65 -5.17 6.53 2.48
CA LEU A 65 -5.42 7.96 2.42
C LEU A 65 -6.48 8.27 1.37
N VAL A 66 -7.49 9.05 1.76
CA VAL A 66 -8.58 9.50 0.90
C VAL A 66 -8.68 11.03 1.02
N ALA A 67 -7.85 11.74 0.27
CA ALA A 67 -7.78 13.21 0.30
C ALA A 67 -8.26 13.79 -1.04
N GLY A 68 -9.58 13.99 -1.17
CA GLY A 68 -10.19 14.47 -2.42
C GLY A 68 -9.93 13.51 -3.59
N LEU A 69 -9.11 13.94 -4.56
CA LEU A 69 -8.67 13.09 -5.68
C LEU A 69 -7.42 12.24 -5.34
N GLY A 70 -6.66 12.63 -4.33
CA GLY A 70 -5.43 11.93 -3.92
C GLY A 70 -5.74 10.64 -3.17
N ARG A 71 -5.15 9.54 -3.62
CA ARG A 71 -5.19 8.24 -2.97
C ARG A 71 -3.79 7.68 -2.77
N GLY A 72 -3.63 6.91 -1.72
CA GLY A 72 -2.39 6.22 -1.47
C GLY A 72 -2.45 5.40 -0.20
N VAL A 73 -1.35 4.74 0.08
CA VAL A 73 -1.18 3.90 1.26
C VAL A 73 0.02 4.38 2.05
N VAL A 74 -0.12 4.47 3.37
CA VAL A 74 0.98 4.72 4.30
C VAL A 74 1.13 3.50 5.18
N CYS A 75 2.34 2.97 5.27
CA CYS A 75 2.68 1.90 6.20
C CYS A 75 3.57 2.47 7.30
N THR A 76 3.16 2.29 8.55
CA THR A 76 3.91 2.73 9.73
C THR A 76 4.55 1.53 10.41
N TYR A 77 5.81 1.69 10.79
CA TYR A 77 6.62 0.71 11.49
C TYR A 77 7.21 1.34 12.75
N LYS A 78 7.60 0.50 13.71
CA LYS A 78 8.23 0.92 14.96
C LYS A 78 9.53 0.16 15.17
N ASN A 79 10.56 0.88 15.58
CA ASN A 79 11.86 0.34 15.98
C ASN A 79 12.37 1.07 17.24
N SER A 80 13.65 0.90 17.59
CA SER A 80 14.23 1.53 18.79
C SER A 80 14.18 3.06 18.79
N LEU A 81 14.19 3.70 17.62
CA LEU A 81 14.13 5.17 17.50
C LEU A 81 12.71 5.73 17.59
N GLY A 82 11.69 4.89 17.45
CA GLY A 82 10.29 5.29 17.44
C GLY A 82 9.57 4.82 16.18
N GLU A 83 8.57 5.59 15.74
CA GLU A 83 7.79 5.26 14.55
C GLU A 83 8.35 5.94 13.30
N TYR A 84 8.42 5.19 12.20
CA TYR A 84 8.63 5.74 10.88
C TYR A 84 7.56 5.24 9.91
N SER A 85 7.39 5.94 8.80
CA SER A 85 6.46 5.53 7.76
C SER A 85 7.04 5.67 6.35
N ILE A 86 6.55 4.80 5.48
CA ILE A 86 6.73 4.87 4.03
C ILE A 86 5.36 5.04 3.41
N TRP A 87 5.32 5.59 2.21
CA TRP A 87 4.06 5.78 1.50
C TRP A 87 4.16 5.35 0.04
N TRP A 88 3.01 5.03 -0.52
CA TRP A 88 2.84 4.72 -1.94
C TRP A 88 1.63 5.50 -2.46
N GLN A 89 1.89 6.45 -3.35
CA GLN A 89 0.86 7.24 -4.01
C GLN A 89 0.28 6.43 -5.17
N VAL A 90 -0.87 5.82 -4.94
CA VAL A 90 -1.53 4.92 -5.89
C VAL A 90 -3.04 4.97 -5.72
N LEU A 91 -3.76 4.70 -6.80
CA LEU A 91 -5.20 4.46 -6.72
C LEU A 91 -5.43 3.16 -5.94
N VAL A 92 -5.96 3.30 -4.73
CA VAL A 92 -6.38 2.17 -3.91
C VAL A 92 -7.91 2.05 -3.92
N LYS A 93 -8.41 0.82 -3.93
CA LYS A 93 -9.82 0.52 -3.73
C LYS A 93 -10.20 0.93 -2.30
N ILE A 94 -11.25 1.73 -2.18
CA ILE A 94 -11.79 2.11 -0.88
C ILE A 94 -12.54 0.91 -0.28
N PRO A 95 -12.20 0.46 0.94
CA PRO A 95 -12.86 -0.65 1.58
C PRO A 95 -14.33 -0.31 1.89
N SER A 96 -15.14 -1.35 2.06
CA SER A 96 -16.50 -1.18 2.56
C SER A 96 -16.45 -0.70 4.00
N ARG A 97 -17.42 0.15 4.40
CA ARG A 97 -17.61 0.54 5.81
C ARG A 97 -17.93 -0.65 6.73
N ASN A 98 -18.32 -1.80 6.15
CA ASN A 98 -18.58 -3.03 6.86
C ASN A 98 -17.36 -3.99 6.90
N ASP A 99 -16.22 -3.62 6.30
CA ASP A 99 -14.99 -4.41 6.40
C ASP A 99 -14.38 -4.21 7.79
N TYR A 100 -14.45 -5.25 8.62
CA TYR A 100 -14.00 -5.21 10.02
C TYR A 100 -12.48 -5.01 10.18
N ARG A 101 -11.70 -5.11 9.10
CA ARG A 101 -10.25 -4.89 9.14
C ARG A 101 -9.89 -3.42 9.06
N TRP A 102 -10.75 -2.62 8.44
CA TRP A 102 -10.50 -1.22 8.12
C TRP A 102 -11.42 -0.31 8.94
N ILE A 103 -10.83 0.43 9.86
CA ILE A 103 -11.52 1.41 10.70
C ILE A 103 -11.61 2.71 9.90
N ASP A 104 -12.83 3.22 9.68
CA ASP A 104 -13.07 4.52 9.05
C ASP A 104 -12.63 5.66 9.97
N THR A 105 -11.90 6.63 9.42
CA THR A 105 -11.28 7.75 10.14
C THR A 105 -11.37 9.03 9.32
N LEU A 106 -11.11 10.16 9.98
CA LEU A 106 -11.01 11.44 9.28
C LEU A 106 -9.82 11.42 8.30
N GLY A 107 -10.11 11.33 7.01
CA GLY A 107 -9.10 11.29 5.94
C GLY A 107 -8.84 9.91 5.32
N GLY A 108 -9.60 8.88 5.70
CA GLY A 108 -9.54 7.57 5.05
C GLY A 108 -9.73 6.40 6.03
N PHE A 109 -8.97 5.33 5.83
CA PHE A 109 -9.13 4.09 6.60
C PHE A 109 -7.82 3.68 7.27
N VAL A 110 -7.90 3.04 8.44
CA VAL A 110 -6.74 2.51 9.16
C VAL A 110 -6.93 1.04 9.51
N CYS A 111 -5.89 0.24 9.33
CA CYS A 111 -5.79 -1.13 9.81
C CYS A 111 -4.58 -1.26 10.75
N THR A 112 -4.81 -1.80 11.94
CA THR A 112 -3.81 -1.98 13.01
C THR A 112 -3.59 -3.46 13.37
N GLN A 113 -4.12 -4.36 12.53
CA GLN A 113 -3.98 -5.81 12.70
C GLN A 113 -2.59 -6.28 12.22
N SER A 114 -2.42 -7.57 11.92
CA SER A 114 -1.17 -8.08 11.37
C SER A 114 -0.94 -7.57 9.94
N LEU A 115 0.30 -7.68 9.46
CA LEU A 115 0.68 -7.30 8.10
C LEU A 115 -0.16 -8.04 7.04
N THR A 116 -0.47 -9.31 7.29
CA THR A 116 -1.29 -10.15 6.38
C THR A 116 -2.77 -9.81 6.43
N ASP A 117 -3.27 -9.30 7.56
CA ASP A 117 -4.68 -8.90 7.68
C ASP A 117 -4.95 -7.54 7.05
N CYS A 118 -3.95 -6.64 7.07
CA CYS A 118 -4.02 -5.30 6.49
C CYS A 118 -3.78 -5.31 4.96
N GLU A 119 -4.50 -6.16 4.24
CA GLU A 119 -4.46 -6.22 2.78
C GLU A 119 -5.32 -5.12 2.13
N PHE A 120 -4.85 -4.62 0.98
CA PHE A 120 -5.54 -3.62 0.17
C PHE A 120 -5.35 -3.90 -1.32
N SER A 121 -6.23 -3.35 -2.15
CA SER A 121 -6.17 -3.51 -3.60
C SER A 121 -5.69 -2.23 -4.26
N ALA A 122 -4.47 -2.25 -4.79
CA ALA A 122 -3.86 -1.13 -5.49
C ALA A 122 -3.97 -1.34 -7.01
N ALA A 123 -4.16 -0.24 -7.75
CA ALA A 123 -4.05 -0.27 -9.20
C ALA A 123 -2.58 -0.48 -9.60
N SER A 124 -2.33 -1.45 -10.48
CA SER A 124 -1.02 -1.78 -11.06
C SER A 124 -1.07 -1.73 -12.57
#